data_AF-A0A7J8M319-F1
#
_entry.id   AF-A0A7J8M319-F1
#
_cell.length_a   1.000
_cell.length_b   1.000
_cell.length_c   1.000
_cell.angle_alpha   90.00
_cell.angle_beta   90.00
_cell.angle_gamma   90.00
#
_symmetry.space_group_name_H-M   'P 1'
#
loop_
_entity.id
_entity.type
_entity.pdbx_description
1 polymer ?
#
loop_
_entity_poly.entity_id
_entity_poly.type
_entity_poly.pdbx_seq_one_letter_code
_entity_poly.pdbx_strand_id
1 'polypeptide(L)'
;MEKLCNVQCTTMSQLKCITEAWLQIVECRRVLKWTYAYGYYLPEHEKTKTQFFEYLQGEAEAGLERLHRCAEKELDKYVTADGPLSDFDDFRTKLTGLTSVTKTYFENLVRALENGLEDVNSTACNKIVSPRSPASPRSPTGRY
;
A
#
# COMPACT_ATOMS: atom_id res chain seq x y z
N MET A 1 -28.69 -1.59 -7.36
CA MET A 1 -28.68 -2.43 -6.15
C MET A 1 -29.89 -3.35 -6.05
N GLU A 2 -31.12 -2.87 -6.24
CA GLU A 2 -32.34 -3.71 -6.17
C GLU A 2 -32.33 -4.91 -7.12
N LYS A 3 -31.94 -4.71 -8.39
CA LYS A 3 -31.79 -5.83 -9.35
C LYS A 3 -30.83 -6.92 -8.85
N LEU A 4 -29.67 -6.54 -8.33
CA LEU A 4 -28.66 -7.49 -7.82
C LEU A 4 -29.16 -8.24 -6.57
N CYS A 5 -29.88 -7.54 -5.70
CA CYS A 5 -30.52 -8.14 -4.52
C CYS A 5 -31.50 -9.25 -4.92
N ASN A 6 -32.33 -8.96 -5.93
CA ASN A 6 -33.34 -9.88 -6.43
C ASN A 6 -32.73 -11.08 -7.16
N VAL A 7 -31.69 -10.85 -7.98
CA VAL A 7 -31.01 -11.91 -8.74
C VAL A 7 -30.24 -12.86 -7.81
N GLN A 8 -29.53 -12.32 -6.81
CA GLN A 8 -28.67 -13.12 -5.94
C GLN A 8 -29.38 -13.60 -4.66
N CYS A 9 -30.67 -13.35 -4.50
CA CYS A 9 -31.44 -13.68 -3.28
C CYS A 9 -30.75 -13.23 -1.98
N THR A 10 -30.07 -12.09 -2.01
CA THR A 10 -29.29 -11.57 -0.88
C THR A 10 -30.03 -10.43 -0.17
N THR A 11 -29.48 -9.94 0.94
CA THR A 11 -30.03 -8.79 1.68
C THR A 11 -29.26 -7.51 1.38
N MET A 12 -29.92 -6.35 1.51
CA MET A 12 -29.29 -5.03 1.32
C MET A 12 -28.03 -4.82 2.18
N SER A 13 -27.99 -5.40 3.39
CA SER A 13 -26.82 -5.38 4.27
C SER A 13 -25.62 -6.10 3.67
N GLN A 14 -25.84 -7.15 2.88
CA GLN A 14 -24.79 -7.92 2.23
C GLN A 14 -24.24 -7.25 0.96
N LEU A 15 -24.98 -6.30 0.39
CA LEU A 15 -24.50 -5.44 -0.71
C LEU A 15 -23.66 -4.24 -0.22
N LYS A 16 -23.60 -4.00 1.09
CA LYS A 16 -22.79 -2.90 1.66
C LYS A 16 -21.32 -3.00 1.27
N CYS A 17 -20.76 -4.21 1.19
CA CYS A 17 -19.36 -4.41 0.80
C CYS A 17 -19.06 -3.86 -0.62
N ILE A 18 -20.05 -3.90 -1.53
CA ILE A 18 -19.91 -3.33 -2.87
C ILE A 18 -19.86 -1.80 -2.79
N THR A 19 -20.75 -1.19 -2.01
CA THR A 19 -20.74 0.26 -1.78
C THR A 19 -19.43 0.71 -1.13
N GLU A 20 -18.95 -0.02 -0.12
CA GLU A 20 -17.68 0.27 0.57
C GLU A 20 -16.49 0.17 -0.40
N ALA A 21 -16.45 -0.85 -1.25
CA ALA A 21 -15.41 -0.99 -2.28
C ALA A 21 -15.39 0.21 -3.23
N TRP A 22 -16.55 0.65 -3.73
CA TRP A 22 -16.64 1.82 -4.61
C TRP A 22 -16.26 3.13 -3.91
N LEU A 23 -16.68 3.32 -2.66
CA LEU A 23 -16.26 4.48 -1.87
C LEU A 23 -14.74 4.48 -1.68
N GLN A 24 -14.15 3.34 -1.35
CA GLN A 24 -12.70 3.20 -1.23
C GLN A 24 -12.00 3.55 -2.55
N ILE A 25 -12.49 3.08 -3.70
CA ILE A 25 -11.94 3.43 -5.02
C ILE A 25 -11.97 4.95 -5.25
N VAL A 26 -13.09 5.61 -4.95
CA VAL A 26 -13.22 7.07 -5.12
C VAL A 26 -12.23 7.83 -4.25
N GLU A 27 -12.11 7.46 -2.98
CA GLU A 27 -11.17 8.11 -2.06
C GLU A 27 -9.72 7.86 -2.45
N CYS A 28 -9.35 6.62 -2.82
CA CYS A 28 -8.03 6.29 -3.36
C CYS A 28 -7.69 7.15 -4.59
N ARG A 29 -8.62 7.30 -5.55
CA ARG A 29 -8.42 8.17 -6.72
C ARG A 29 -8.24 9.64 -6.34
N ARG A 30 -8.91 10.12 -5.29
CA ARG A 30 -8.72 11.47 -4.77
C ARG A 30 -7.32 11.64 -4.17
N VAL A 31 -6.86 10.68 -3.38
CA VAL A 31 -5.50 10.70 -2.81
C VAL A 31 -4.46 10.72 -3.91
N LEU A 32 -4.58 9.86 -4.93
CA LEU A 32 -3.61 9.82 -6.04
C LEU A 32 -3.46 11.17 -6.75
N LYS A 33 -4.56 11.89 -7.00
CA LYS A 33 -4.47 13.24 -7.61
C LYS A 33 -3.54 14.16 -6.83
N TRP A 34 -3.60 14.11 -5.50
CA TRP A 34 -2.75 14.92 -4.63
C TRP A 34 -1.34 14.35 -4.50
N THR A 35 -1.15 13.03 -4.58
CA THR A 35 0.20 12.43 -4.57
C THR A 35 0.99 12.80 -5.81
N TYR A 36 0.35 12.86 -6.99
CA TYR A 36 1.01 13.38 -8.20
C TYR A 36 1.46 14.84 -8.03
N ALA A 37 0.63 15.68 -7.40
CA ALA A 37 1.03 17.06 -7.10
C ALA A 37 2.19 17.12 -6.08
N TYR A 38 2.14 16.29 -5.02
CA TYR A 38 3.22 16.19 -4.04
C TYR A 38 4.53 15.76 -4.70
N GLY A 39 4.51 14.69 -5.50
CA GLY A 39 5.68 14.16 -6.20
C GLY A 39 6.31 15.18 -7.15
N TYR A 40 5.51 16.02 -7.82
CA TYR A 40 6.00 17.09 -8.69
C TYR A 40 6.84 18.14 -7.93
N TYR A 41 6.48 18.45 -6.69
CA TYR A 41 7.20 19.43 -5.87
C TYR A 41 8.30 18.82 -4.98
N LEU A 42 8.50 17.50 -5.04
CA LEU A 42 9.54 16.83 -4.27
C LEU A 42 10.93 17.21 -4.84
N PRO A 43 11.88 17.70 -4.03
CA PRO A 43 13.16 18.18 -4.54
C PRO A 43 14.01 17.06 -5.18
N GLU A 44 14.54 17.28 -6.38
CA GLU A 44 15.32 16.28 -7.13
C GLU A 44 16.58 15.76 -6.40
N HIS A 45 17.12 16.54 -5.45
CA HIS A 45 18.29 16.15 -4.68
C HIS A 45 17.96 15.13 -3.58
N GLU A 46 16.69 14.98 -3.19
CA GLU A 46 16.22 14.02 -2.19
C GLU A 46 15.90 12.63 -2.79
N LYS A 47 16.82 12.09 -3.58
CA LYS A 47 16.60 10.86 -4.40
C LYS A 47 16.01 9.68 -3.62
N THR A 48 16.45 9.46 -2.38
CA THR A 48 15.95 8.36 -1.55
C THR A 48 14.48 8.53 -1.18
N LYS A 49 14.05 9.76 -0.90
CA LYS A 49 12.64 10.07 -0.63
C LYS A 49 11.81 9.91 -1.90
N THR A 50 12.33 10.35 -3.05
CA THR A 50 11.66 10.15 -4.35
C THR A 50 11.43 8.67 -4.63
N GLN A 51 12.45 7.83 -4.50
CA GLN A 51 12.33 6.39 -4.73
C GLN A 51 11.34 5.72 -3.77
N PHE A 52 11.36 6.11 -2.49
CA PHE A 52 10.43 5.58 -1.50
C PHE A 52 8.99 6.01 -1.77
N PHE A 53 8.79 7.27 -2.17
CA PHE A 53 7.49 7.79 -2.59
C PHE A 53 6.95 7.05 -3.81
N GLU A 54 7.77 6.89 -4.86
CA GLU A 54 7.39 6.17 -6.10
C GLU A 54 7.01 4.71 -5.80
N TYR A 55 7.75 4.06 -4.91
CA TYR A 55 7.43 2.71 -4.45
C TYR A 55 6.07 2.64 -3.75
N LEU A 56 5.81 3.52 -2.77
CA LEU A 56 4.54 3.56 -2.05
C LEU A 56 3.37 3.89 -2.98
N GLN A 57 3.55 4.84 -3.89
CA GLN A 57 2.53 5.20 -4.88
C GLN A 57 2.26 4.01 -5.81
N GLY A 58 3.30 3.34 -6.31
CA GLY A 58 3.17 2.18 -7.20
C GLY A 58 2.41 1.02 -6.56
N GLU A 59 2.71 0.69 -5.29
CA GLU A 59 1.98 -0.34 -4.54
C GLU A 59 0.50 0.02 -4.36
N ALA A 60 0.22 1.28 -4.01
CA ALA A 60 -1.14 1.79 -3.85
C ALA A 60 -1.93 1.77 -5.16
N GLU A 61 -1.33 2.21 -6.28
CA GLU A 61 -1.96 2.19 -7.61
C GLU A 61 -2.23 0.76 -8.08
N ALA A 62 -1.27 -0.15 -7.92
CA ALA A 62 -1.45 -1.55 -8.28
C ALA A 62 -2.54 -2.24 -7.44
N GLY A 63 -2.66 -1.89 -6.15
CA GLY A 63 -3.74 -2.34 -5.29
C GLY A 63 -5.10 -1.80 -5.74
N LEU A 64 -5.17 -0.49 -6.02
CA LEU A 64 -6.39 0.18 -6.50
C LEU A 64 -6.90 -0.42 -7.81
N GLU A 65 -6.02 -0.71 -8.76
CA GLU A 65 -6.43 -1.27 -10.05
C GLU A 65 -7.00 -2.68 -9.89
N ARG A 66 -6.41 -3.50 -9.02
CA ARG A 66 -6.95 -4.83 -8.66
C ARG A 66 -8.34 -4.73 -8.04
N LEU A 67 -8.53 -3.82 -7.09
CA LEU A 67 -9.83 -3.58 -6.47
C LEU A 67 -10.86 -3.09 -7.50
N HIS A 68 -10.49 -2.11 -8.32
CA HIS A 68 -11.39 -1.53 -9.32
C HIS A 68 -11.82 -2.56 -10.36
N ARG A 69 -10.89 -3.36 -10.89
CA ARG A 69 -11.21 -4.46 -11.82
C ARG A 69 -12.19 -5.45 -11.21
N CYS A 70 -12.01 -5.83 -9.94
CA CYS A 70 -12.93 -6.74 -9.25
C CYS A 70 -14.33 -6.11 -9.08
N ALA A 71 -14.39 -4.85 -8.65
CA ALA A 71 -15.65 -4.13 -8.43
C ALA A 71 -16.41 -3.83 -9.73
N GLU A 72 -15.71 -3.67 -10.86
CA GLU A 72 -16.33 -3.36 -12.15
C GLU A 72 -16.59 -4.63 -12.99
N LYS A 73 -15.54 -5.41 -13.29
CA LYS A 73 -15.62 -6.49 -14.27
C LYS A 73 -16.13 -7.79 -13.68
N GLU A 74 -15.71 -8.13 -12.47
CA GLU A 74 -16.13 -9.38 -11.84
C GLU A 74 -17.56 -9.26 -11.27
N LEU A 75 -17.94 -8.07 -10.79
CA LEU A 75 -19.31 -7.81 -10.33
C LEU A 75 -20.35 -7.97 -11.45
N ASP A 76 -20.00 -7.59 -12.69
CA ASP A 76 -20.91 -7.60 -13.84
C ASP A 76 -21.54 -8.99 -14.08
N LYS A 77 -20.75 -10.07 -13.87
CA LYS A 77 -21.22 -11.47 -13.93
C LYS A 77 -22.45 -11.71 -13.04
N TYR A 78 -22.48 -11.13 -11.84
CA TYR A 78 -23.55 -11.35 -10.87
C TYR A 78 -24.76 -10.43 -11.10
N VAL A 79 -24.56 -9.30 -11.77
CA VAL A 79 -25.62 -8.34 -12.13
C VAL A 79 -26.39 -8.82 -13.38
N THR A 80 -25.71 -9.53 -14.27
CA THR A 80 -26.24 -10.00 -15.56
C THR A 80 -26.73 -11.45 -15.52
N ALA A 81 -26.50 -12.17 -14.42
CA ALA A 81 -26.96 -13.55 -14.26
C ALA A 81 -28.49 -13.67 -14.25
N ASP A 82 -29.00 -14.79 -14.80
CA ASP A 82 -30.42 -15.15 -14.80
C ASP A 82 -30.90 -15.81 -13.49
N GLY A 83 -30.03 -15.88 -12.47
CA GLY A 83 -30.35 -16.42 -11.16
C GLY A 83 -29.17 -16.36 -10.18
N PRO A 84 -29.37 -16.83 -8.93
CA PRO A 84 -28.34 -16.82 -7.90
C PRO A 84 -27.16 -17.69 -8.29
N LEU A 85 -25.96 -17.16 -8.09
CA LEU A 85 -24.71 -17.90 -8.34
C LEU A 85 -24.10 -18.33 -7.00
N SER A 86 -23.70 -19.60 -6.92
CA SER A 86 -23.16 -20.18 -5.67
C SER A 86 -21.82 -19.57 -5.24
N ASP A 87 -21.08 -18.96 -6.16
CA ASP A 87 -19.78 -18.31 -5.91
C ASP A 87 -19.90 -16.82 -5.53
N PHE A 88 -21.12 -16.30 -5.34
CA PHE A 88 -21.32 -14.89 -4.99
C PHE A 88 -20.73 -14.53 -3.62
N ASP A 89 -20.82 -15.42 -2.63
CA ASP A 89 -20.22 -15.19 -1.31
C ASP A 89 -18.68 -15.20 -1.34
N ASP A 90 -18.09 -16.04 -2.21
CA ASP A 90 -16.65 -16.04 -2.45
C ASP A 90 -16.21 -14.72 -3.09
N PHE A 91 -16.97 -14.24 -4.09
CA PHE A 91 -16.75 -12.92 -4.68
C PHE A 91 -16.82 -11.81 -3.63
N ARG A 92 -17.83 -11.81 -2.75
CA ARG A 92 -17.96 -10.80 -1.69
C ARG A 92 -16.79 -10.82 -0.71
N THR A 93 -16.34 -12.01 -0.34
CA THR A 93 -15.16 -12.20 0.51
C THR A 93 -13.92 -11.62 -0.16
N LYS A 94 -13.72 -11.94 -1.45
CA LYS A 94 -12.62 -11.38 -2.26
C LYS A 94 -12.70 -9.86 -2.35
N LEU A 95 -13.86 -9.30 -2.64
CA LEU A 95 -14.06 -7.85 -2.78
C LEU A 95 -13.75 -7.12 -1.46
N THR A 96 -14.22 -7.65 -0.33
CA THR A 96 -13.96 -7.10 1.01
C THR A 96 -12.47 -7.18 1.36
N GLY A 97 -11.81 -8.29 1.02
CA GLY A 97 -10.37 -8.47 1.21
C GLY A 97 -9.55 -7.47 0.39
N LEU A 98 -9.86 -7.32 -0.90
CA LEU A 98 -9.20 -6.34 -1.77
C LEU A 98 -9.43 -4.90 -1.29
N THR A 99 -10.63 -4.59 -0.80
CA THR A 99 -10.96 -3.28 -0.23
C THR A 99 -10.08 -2.97 0.98
N SER A 100 -9.97 -3.92 1.91
CA SER A 100 -9.13 -3.79 3.11
C SER A 100 -7.65 -3.64 2.76
N VAL A 101 -7.11 -4.46 1.85
CA VAL A 101 -5.71 -4.39 1.43
C VAL A 101 -5.40 -3.05 0.74
N THR A 102 -6.29 -2.61 -0.16
CA THR A 102 -6.12 -1.32 -0.86
C THR A 102 -6.14 -0.17 0.14
N LYS A 103 -7.05 -0.19 1.11
CA LYS A 103 -7.11 0.80 2.18
C LYS A 103 -5.77 0.89 2.93
N THR A 104 -5.19 -0.25 3.31
CA THR A 104 -3.88 -0.29 3.98
C THR A 104 -2.75 0.33 3.14
N TYR A 105 -2.69 0.06 1.83
CA TYR A 105 -1.68 0.69 0.97
C TYR A 105 -1.81 2.22 0.97
N PHE A 106 -3.03 2.74 0.89
CA PHE A 106 -3.28 4.17 0.91
C PHE A 106 -3.03 4.81 2.28
N GLU A 107 -3.37 4.13 3.38
CA GLU A 107 -3.04 4.61 4.73
C GLU A 107 -1.52 4.69 4.95
N ASN A 108 -0.77 3.71 4.43
CA ASN A 108 0.69 3.74 4.46
C ASN A 108 1.24 4.92 3.64
N LEU A 109 0.72 5.11 2.43
CA LEU A 109 1.12 6.22 1.56
C LEU A 109 0.84 7.58 2.22
N VAL A 110 -0.38 7.82 2.70
CA VAL A 110 -0.76 9.09 3.35
C VAL A 110 0.10 9.34 4.59
N ARG A 111 0.27 8.34 5.45
CA ARG A 111 1.11 8.47 6.65
C ARG A 111 2.57 8.81 6.33
N ALA A 112 3.15 8.20 5.29
CA ALA A 112 4.50 8.51 4.86
C ALA A 112 4.62 9.96 4.34
N LEU A 113 3.60 10.46 3.63
CA LEU A 113 3.53 11.85 3.16
C LEU A 113 3.36 12.84 4.33
N GLU A 114 2.51 12.52 5.30
CA GLU A 114 2.34 13.32 6.53
C GLU A 114 3.63 13.42 7.34
N ASN A 115 4.45 12.36 7.35
CA ASN A 115 5.76 12.33 7.98
C ASN A 115 6.90 12.89 7.09
N GLY A 116 6.59 13.54 5.97
CA GLY A 116 7.61 14.13 5.09
C GLY A 116 8.62 13.13 4.51
N LEU A 117 8.23 11.85 4.42
CA LEU A 117 9.05 10.73 3.96
C LEU A 117 10.31 10.50 4.81
N GLU A 118 10.30 10.81 6.10
CA GLU A 118 11.48 10.70 6.97
C GLU A 118 11.94 9.25 7.25
N ASP A 119 11.09 8.25 6.97
CA ASP A 119 11.37 6.83 7.24
C ASP A 119 12.65 6.32 6.53
N VAL A 120 13.06 6.96 5.43
CA VAL A 120 14.30 6.63 4.71
C VAL A 120 15.59 7.14 5.36
N ASN A 121 15.51 8.08 6.32
CA ASN A 121 16.67 8.63 7.02
C ASN A 121 17.18 7.76 8.17
N SER A 122 16.48 6.67 8.51
CA SER A 122 16.85 5.71 9.56
C SER A 122 18.14 4.91 9.27
N THR A 123 18.82 5.19 8.16
CA THR A 123 20.13 4.61 7.82
C THR A 123 21.27 5.61 8.06
N ALA A 124 21.22 6.37 9.16
CA ALA A 124 22.39 7.07 9.65
C ALA A 124 23.34 6.07 10.31
N CYS A 125 24.54 5.97 9.74
CA CYS A 125 25.60 5.03 10.07
C CYS A 125 25.83 4.81 11.59
N ASN A 126 25.74 3.56 12.04
CA ASN A 126 26.65 3.10 13.09
C ASN A 126 28.05 3.03 12.46
N LYS A 127 28.79 4.15 12.49
CA LYS A 127 30.25 4.09 12.36
C LYS A 127 30.73 3.29 13.56
N ILE A 128 30.88 1.98 13.37
CA ILE A 128 31.68 1.14 14.24
C ILE A 128 33.07 1.79 14.23
N VAL A 129 33.40 2.47 15.32
CA VAL A 129 34.76 2.92 15.60
C VAL A 129 35.61 1.66 15.61
N SER A 130 36.42 1.46 14.57
CA SER A 130 37.39 0.38 14.51
C SER A 130 38.29 0.45 15.75
N PRO A 131 38.48 -0.64 16.51
CA PRO A 131 39.44 -0.65 17.61
C PRO A 131 40.85 -0.49 17.02
N ARG A 132 41.61 0.49 17.48
CA ARG A 132 43.05 0.57 17.20
C ARG A 132 43.73 -0.68 17.77
N SER A 133 44.44 -1.42 16.91
CA SER A 133 45.28 -2.55 17.32
C SER A 133 46.33 -2.11 18.35
N PRO A 134 46.59 -2.91 19.41
CA PRO A 134 47.66 -2.61 20.35
C PRO A 134 49.03 -2.89 19.71
N ALA A 135 49.96 -1.95 19.91
CA ALA A 135 51.35 -2.07 19.50
C ALA A 135 52.08 -3.15 20.30
N SER A 136 52.91 -3.94 19.62
CA SER A 136 53.70 -5.03 20.20
C SER A 136 54.86 -4.50 21.06
N PRO A 137 55.14 -5.04 22.26
CA PRO A 137 56.26 -4.58 23.08
C PRO A 137 57.60 -5.09 22.55
N ARG A 138 58.57 -4.18 22.39
CA ARG A 138 59.98 -4.51 22.14
C ARG A 138 60.61 -5.08 23.41
N SER A 139 61.33 -6.19 23.28
CA SER A 139 62.18 -6.77 24.32
C SER A 139 63.45 -5.95 24.54
N PRO A 140 63.84 -5.60 25.77
CA PRO A 140 65.14 -5.02 26.04
C PRO A 140 66.18 -6.10 26.34
N THR A 141 67.28 -6.01 25.61
CA THR A 141 68.61 -6.58 25.90
C THR A 141 69.32 -5.77 27.01
N GLY A 142 70.11 -6.46 27.85
CA GLY A 142 71.11 -5.86 28.74
C GLY A 142 71.16 -6.55 30.12
N ARG A 143 72.14 -7.43 30.38
CA ARG A 143 73.41 -7.16 31.10
C ARG A 143 73.20 -6.42 32.43
N TYR A 144 73.42 -7.09 33.55
CA TYR A 144 74.70 -7.20 34.26
C TYR A 144 74.70 -8.47 35.12
#